data_AF-A0A418RTT8-F1
#
_entry.id   AF-A0A418RTT8-F1
#
_cell.length_a   1.000
_cell.length_b   1.000
_cell.length_c   1.000
_cell.angle_alpha   90.00
_cell.angle_beta   90.00
_cell.angle_gamma   90.00
#
_symmetry.space_group_name_H-M   'P 1'
#
loop_
_entity.id
_entity.type
_entity.pdbx_description
1 polymer ?
#
loop_
_entity_poly.entity_id
_entity_poly.type
_entity_poly.pdbx_seq_one_letter_code
_entity_poly.pdbx_strand_id
1 'polypeptide(L)'
;MTNNYRITIKNPLLPILIMMSGLFVNTVTPANSNPEPNDLYEQIIDIQNQMHIKVLGLERIQNEDKIKTRGNLEQQLEQLLVSYNHIISRTPKGEIERIVIVNKKQKSETQNIVLPTTHQGNHYMVSAAISGDGSVWENMEMVVDTGADIVVLPESMIAKLGMTLAKFTTQSMQTANGMTNAKLGVNGLLKSLE
;
A
#
# COMPACT_ATOMS: atom_id res chain seq x y z
N MET A 1 1.79 31.36 61.01
CA MET A 1 1.88 29.92 61.28
C MET A 1 3.32 29.50 61.07
N THR A 2 3.92 29.06 62.16
CA THR A 2 5.33 28.70 62.37
C THR A 2 5.55 27.25 61.93
N ASN A 3 6.65 26.94 61.26
CA ASN A 3 7.70 26.09 61.85
C ASN A 3 8.87 25.82 60.89
N ASN A 4 10.04 26.27 61.35
CA ASN A 4 11.38 25.79 61.04
C ASN A 4 11.48 24.28 61.37
N TYR A 5 12.37 23.48 60.79
CA TYR A 5 13.81 23.27 61.12
C TYR A 5 14.26 22.09 60.21
N ARG A 6 15.52 21.68 59.95
CA ARG A 6 16.86 21.90 60.52
C ARG A 6 17.87 21.26 59.53
N ILE A 7 19.04 21.86 59.33
CA ILE A 7 20.21 21.19 58.73
C ILE A 7 20.95 20.42 59.84
N THR A 8 21.51 19.24 59.54
CA THR A 8 22.68 18.71 60.26
C THR A 8 23.50 17.82 59.32
N ILE A 9 24.74 18.22 59.07
CA ILE A 9 25.79 17.42 58.39
C ILE A 9 26.66 16.82 59.49
N LYS A 10 27.01 15.52 59.39
CA LYS A 10 28.21 14.96 60.03
C LYS A 10 28.79 13.83 59.17
N ASN A 11 29.94 14.09 58.55
CA ASN A 11 30.91 13.04 58.19
C ASN A 11 31.59 12.54 59.47
N PRO A 12 32.04 11.28 59.48
CA PRO A 12 33.49 11.09 59.63
C PRO A 12 34.08 9.98 58.72
N LEU A 13 35.34 10.23 58.35
CA LEU A 13 36.36 9.30 57.84
C LEU A 13 36.48 8.07 58.78
N LEU A 14 36.92 6.84 58.46
CA LEU A 14 37.90 6.25 57.52
C LEU A 14 37.79 4.67 57.66
N PRO A 15 38.77 3.88 57.22
CA PRO A 15 38.82 3.02 56.02
C PRO A 15 38.35 1.56 56.24
N ILE A 16 38.19 0.76 55.17
CA ILE A 16 38.66 -0.63 55.12
C ILE A 16 38.68 -1.11 53.65
N LEU A 17 39.87 -1.57 53.30
CA LEU A 17 40.29 -2.33 52.13
C LEU A 17 39.60 -3.69 52.10
N ILE A 18 38.87 -4.02 51.02
CA ILE A 18 38.72 -5.41 50.56
C ILE A 18 38.83 -5.42 49.03
N MET A 19 40.00 -5.88 48.57
CA MET A 19 40.19 -6.54 47.28
C MET A 19 39.30 -7.78 47.23
N MET A 20 38.38 -7.89 46.28
CA MET A 20 38.01 -9.18 45.68
C MET A 20 37.20 -8.96 44.39
N SER A 21 37.84 -9.30 43.28
CA SER A 21 37.31 -10.15 42.21
C SER A 21 35.82 -10.04 41.88
N GLY A 22 35.55 -9.46 40.72
CA GLY A 22 34.28 -9.56 40.03
C GLY A 22 34.28 -8.69 38.78
N LEU A 23 34.98 -9.11 37.74
CA LEU A 23 34.75 -8.64 36.37
C LEU A 23 33.33 -9.07 35.99
N PHE A 24 32.32 -8.31 36.41
CA PHE A 24 31.03 -8.34 35.75
C PHE A 24 31.20 -7.56 34.45
N VAL A 25 31.46 -8.31 33.38
CA VAL A 25 31.21 -7.83 32.02
C VAL A 25 29.71 -7.51 31.99
N ASN A 26 29.37 -6.23 32.07
CA ASN A 26 28.06 -5.76 31.67
C ASN A 26 27.96 -6.07 30.17
N THR A 27 27.34 -7.19 29.83
CA THR A 27 26.77 -7.36 28.50
C THR A 27 25.65 -6.34 28.39
N VAL A 28 26.01 -5.15 27.90
CA VAL A 28 25.03 -4.23 27.31
C VAL A 28 24.37 -5.06 26.23
N THR A 29 23.19 -5.57 26.55
CA THR A 29 22.31 -6.17 25.57
C THR A 29 22.07 -5.05 24.57
N PRO A 30 22.47 -5.18 23.29
CA PRO A 30 22.04 -4.21 22.31
C PRO A 30 20.53 -4.38 22.26
N ALA A 31 19.83 -3.40 22.85
CA ALA A 31 18.42 -3.20 22.56
C ALA A 31 18.36 -3.05 21.06
N ASN A 32 17.93 -4.11 20.38
CA ASN A 32 17.56 -4.06 18.98
C ASN A 32 16.23 -3.31 18.91
N SER A 33 16.26 -2.03 19.30
CA SER A 33 15.15 -1.11 19.15
C SER A 33 15.13 -0.72 17.68
N ASN A 34 14.47 -1.54 16.87
CA ASN A 34 13.84 -0.97 15.68
C ASN A 34 12.93 0.14 16.23
N PRO A 35 13.20 1.43 15.92
CA PRO A 35 12.42 2.53 16.48
C PRO A 35 10.96 2.27 16.17
N GLU A 36 10.09 2.29 17.19
CA GLU A 36 8.66 2.17 16.93
C GLU A 36 8.23 3.28 15.96
N PRO A 37 7.43 2.95 14.94
CA PRO A 37 6.94 3.94 13.99
C PRO A 37 6.29 5.13 14.69
N ASN A 38 6.77 6.32 14.37
CA ASN A 38 6.26 7.58 14.92
C ASN A 38 4.97 8.02 14.23
N ASP A 39 4.79 7.64 12.96
CA ASP A 39 3.64 8.03 12.14
C ASP A 39 3.15 6.87 11.26
N LEU A 40 2.03 7.09 10.54
CA LEU A 40 1.46 6.09 9.64
C LEU A 40 2.40 5.75 8.47
N TYR A 41 3.19 6.71 8.01
CA TYR A 41 4.14 6.51 6.90
C TYR A 41 5.22 5.49 7.29
N GLU A 42 5.85 5.67 8.46
CA GLU A 42 6.84 4.76 9.01
C GLU A 42 6.25 3.36 9.25
N GLN A 43 4.99 3.24 9.70
CA GLN A 43 4.34 1.94 9.87
C GLN A 43 4.21 1.16 8.56
N ILE A 44 3.83 1.86 7.49
CA ILE A 44 3.65 1.21 6.19
C ILE A 44 5.02 0.84 5.59
N ILE A 45 6.06 1.66 5.80
CA ILE A 45 7.44 1.32 5.42
C ILE A 45 7.92 0.07 6.17
N ASP A 46 7.66 -0.03 7.48
CA ASP A 46 8.06 -1.19 8.28
C ASP A 46 7.37 -2.47 7.79
N ILE A 47 6.05 -2.43 7.57
CA ILE A 47 5.32 -3.58 7.02
C ILE A 47 5.81 -3.92 5.60
N GLN A 48 6.09 -2.91 4.77
CA GLN A 48 6.63 -3.11 3.42
C GLN A 48 7.94 -3.90 3.47
N ASN A 49 8.84 -3.50 4.36
CA ASN A 49 10.15 -4.15 4.53
C ASN A 49 10.01 -5.58 5.06
N GLN A 50 9.08 -5.82 5.99
CA GLN A 50 8.83 -7.14 6.57
C GLN A 50 8.15 -8.10 5.60
N MET A 51 7.21 -7.62 4.78
CA MET A 51 6.50 -8.43 3.79
C MET A 51 7.22 -8.53 2.44
N HIS A 52 8.30 -7.76 2.24
CA HIS A 52 9.01 -7.64 0.97
C HIS A 52 8.11 -7.24 -0.22
N ILE A 53 7.13 -6.38 0.05
CA ILE A 53 6.18 -5.86 -0.95
C ILE A 53 6.63 -4.47 -1.45
N LYS A 54 5.99 -3.95 -2.50
CA LYS A 54 6.17 -2.56 -2.94
C LYS A 54 4.92 -1.74 -2.63
N VAL A 55 5.05 -0.66 -1.88
CA VAL A 55 3.96 0.30 -1.65
C VAL A 55 4.25 1.59 -2.42
N LEU A 56 3.39 1.89 -3.38
CA LEU A 56 3.44 3.12 -4.19
C LEU A 56 2.40 4.12 -3.68
N GLY A 57 2.69 5.41 -3.81
CA GLY A 57 1.77 6.46 -3.41
C GLY A 57 1.83 6.84 -1.93
N LEU A 58 2.90 6.45 -1.23
CA LEU A 58 3.14 6.78 0.19
C LEU A 58 3.18 8.28 0.46
N GLU A 59 3.55 9.09 -0.53
CA GLU A 59 3.50 10.55 -0.47
C GLU A 59 2.09 11.11 -0.19
N ARG A 60 1.03 10.31 -0.38
CA ARG A 60 -0.37 10.70 -0.12
C ARG A 60 -0.80 10.52 1.35
N ILE A 61 0.07 10.00 2.21
CA ILE A 61 -0.20 9.66 3.63
C ILE A 61 0.56 10.59 4.60
N GLN A 62 1.18 11.65 4.10
CA GLN A 62 2.06 12.48 4.92
C GLN A 62 1.31 13.12 6.11
N ASN A 63 1.96 13.11 7.28
CA ASN A 63 1.48 13.69 8.54
C ASN A 63 0.24 13.04 9.16
N GLU A 64 0.02 11.74 8.94
CA GLU A 64 -1.05 11.00 9.62
C GLU A 64 -0.55 10.35 10.90
N ASP A 65 -1.37 10.41 11.94
CA ASP A 65 -1.08 9.79 13.23
C ASP A 65 -0.91 8.28 13.10
N LYS A 66 -0.07 7.73 13.98
CA LYS A 66 0.13 6.30 14.09
C LYS A 66 -1.18 5.57 14.43
N ILE A 67 -1.55 4.58 13.62
CA ILE A 67 -2.74 3.74 13.85
C ILE A 67 -2.35 2.53 14.71
N LYS A 68 -3.18 2.18 15.68
CA LYS A 68 -3.00 0.93 16.44
C LYS A 68 -3.57 -0.22 15.63
N THR A 69 -2.72 -1.12 15.18
CA THR A 69 -3.12 -2.30 14.43
C THR A 69 -3.04 -3.56 15.28
N ARG A 70 -3.75 -4.62 14.86
CA ARG A 70 -3.70 -5.95 15.47
C ARG A 70 -3.74 -7.03 14.39
N GLY A 71 -3.26 -8.23 14.74
CA GLY A 71 -3.29 -9.38 13.84
C GLY A 71 -1.98 -9.59 13.08
N ASN A 72 -2.05 -10.37 12.00
CA ASN A 72 -0.90 -10.63 11.13
C ASN A 72 -0.57 -9.41 10.24
N LEU A 73 0.58 -9.44 9.54
CA LEU A 73 1.05 -8.31 8.74
C LEU A 73 0.05 -7.84 7.68
N GLU A 74 -0.64 -8.76 7.02
CA GLU A 74 -1.67 -8.43 6.01
C GLU A 74 -2.88 -7.75 6.66
N GLN A 75 -3.36 -8.27 7.80
CA GLN A 75 -4.45 -7.65 8.57
C GLN A 75 -4.07 -6.27 9.12
N GLN A 76 -2.82 -6.10 9.55
CA GLN A 76 -2.31 -4.82 10.01
C GLN A 76 -2.30 -3.83 8.84
N LEU A 77 -1.79 -4.24 7.67
CA LEU A 77 -1.75 -3.43 6.46
C LEU A 77 -3.15 -3.00 5.99
N GLU A 78 -4.12 -3.90 6.00
CA GLU A 78 -5.52 -3.59 5.70
C GLU A 78 -6.09 -2.54 6.67
N GLN A 79 -5.76 -2.63 7.97
CA GLN A 79 -6.17 -1.63 8.97
C GLN A 79 -5.50 -0.27 8.72
N LEU A 80 -4.22 -0.24 8.35
CA LEU A 80 -3.52 1.02 8.03
C LEU A 80 -4.14 1.71 6.81
N LEU A 81 -4.59 0.93 5.84
CA LEU A 81 -5.12 1.44 4.57
C LEU A 81 -6.64 1.60 4.56
N VAL A 82 -7.33 1.38 5.68
CA VAL A 82 -8.80 1.41 5.75
C VAL A 82 -9.38 2.74 5.27
N SER A 83 -8.68 3.85 5.55
CA SER A 83 -9.06 5.21 5.19
C SER A 83 -8.60 5.62 3.79
N TYR A 84 -8.04 4.70 3.01
CA TYR A 84 -7.46 4.98 1.69
C TYR A 84 -8.07 4.07 0.63
N ASN A 85 -8.36 4.67 -0.53
CA ASN A 85 -8.60 3.90 -1.74
C ASN A 85 -7.26 3.38 -2.21
N HIS A 86 -7.14 2.07 -2.34
CA HIS A 86 -5.89 1.41 -2.70
C HIS A 86 -6.16 0.19 -3.57
N ILE A 87 -5.13 -0.23 -4.30
CA ILE A 87 -5.17 -1.36 -5.23
C ILE A 87 -4.09 -2.34 -4.80
N ILE A 88 -4.44 -3.62 -4.69
CA ILE A 88 -3.54 -4.71 -4.29
C ILE A 88 -3.27 -5.58 -5.51
N SER A 89 -2.00 -5.71 -5.89
CA SER A 89 -1.53 -6.71 -6.85
C SER A 89 -0.98 -7.92 -6.10
N ARG A 90 -1.36 -9.12 -6.53
CA ARG A 90 -0.92 -10.38 -5.94
C ARG A 90 -0.13 -11.21 -6.94
N THR A 91 0.82 -12.00 -6.44
CA THR A 91 1.55 -12.99 -7.22
C THR A 91 0.60 -14.12 -7.68
N PRO A 92 1.00 -14.97 -8.66
CA PRO A 92 0.22 -16.16 -9.02
C PRO A 92 -0.01 -17.14 -7.86
N LYS A 93 0.77 -17.02 -6.76
CA LYS A 93 0.61 -17.82 -5.54
C LYS A 93 -0.39 -17.21 -4.54
N GLY A 94 -0.93 -16.03 -4.84
CA GLY A 94 -1.89 -15.31 -3.99
C GLY A 94 -1.25 -14.37 -2.95
N GLU A 95 0.07 -14.29 -2.89
CA GLU A 95 0.81 -13.40 -1.99
C GLU A 95 0.71 -11.95 -2.46
N ILE A 96 0.64 -10.98 -1.55
CA ILE A 96 0.70 -9.56 -1.93
C ILE A 96 2.08 -9.28 -2.53
N GLU A 97 2.11 -8.68 -3.72
CA GLU A 97 3.33 -8.22 -4.38
C GLU A 97 3.46 -6.70 -4.26
N ARG A 98 2.34 -5.99 -4.44
CA ARG A 98 2.32 -4.54 -4.57
C ARG A 98 1.02 -3.96 -4.04
N ILE A 99 1.13 -2.78 -3.44
CA ILE A 99 0.01 -1.93 -3.10
C ILE A 99 0.21 -0.56 -3.71
N VAL A 100 -0.85 0.02 -4.25
CA VAL A 100 -0.86 1.40 -4.73
C VAL A 100 -1.95 2.17 -3.99
N ILE A 101 -1.55 3.27 -3.37
CA ILE A 101 -2.47 4.18 -2.67
C ILE A 101 -2.89 5.27 -3.65
N VAL A 102 -4.20 5.35 -3.88
CA VAL A 102 -4.79 6.22 -4.90
C VAL A 102 -5.13 7.57 -4.30
N ASN A 103 -5.94 7.59 -3.25
CA ASN A 103 -6.32 8.79 -2.50
C ASN A 103 -6.89 8.42 -1.12
N LYS A 104 -7.03 9.41 -0.24
CA LYS A 104 -7.76 9.26 1.02
C LYS A 104 -9.26 9.16 0.71
N LYS A 105 -9.94 8.18 1.32
CA LYS A 105 -11.39 8.03 1.21
C LYS A 105 -12.05 9.29 1.74
N GLN A 106 -12.92 9.88 0.93
CA GLN A 106 -13.84 10.88 1.42
C GLN A 106 -14.98 10.16 2.15
N LYS A 107 -15.43 10.74 3.27
CA LYS A 107 -16.55 10.21 4.05
C LYS A 107 -17.83 10.35 3.21
N SER A 108 -18.11 9.33 2.39
CA SER A 108 -19.36 9.23 1.64
C SER A 108 -20.35 8.45 2.50
N GLU A 109 -21.52 9.04 2.78
CA GLU A 109 -22.57 8.40 3.59
C GLU A 109 -23.31 7.27 2.85
N THR A 110 -22.97 7.00 1.60
CA THR A 110 -23.62 5.99 0.77
C THR A 110 -22.68 4.85 0.40
N GLN A 111 -23.11 3.61 0.60
CA GLN A 111 -22.43 2.37 0.18
C GLN A 111 -22.40 2.17 -1.36
N ASN A 112 -22.81 3.17 -2.13
CA ASN A 112 -22.82 3.12 -3.58
C ASN A 112 -21.53 3.72 -4.13
N ILE A 113 -20.89 3.02 -5.06
CA ILE A 113 -19.80 3.60 -5.85
C ILE A 113 -20.44 4.51 -6.90
N VAL A 114 -20.30 5.82 -6.71
CA VAL A 114 -20.73 6.83 -7.69
C VAL A 114 -19.51 7.25 -8.48
N LEU A 115 -19.51 6.93 -9.78
CA LEU A 115 -18.45 7.35 -10.70
C LEU A 115 -18.90 8.65 -11.39
N PRO A 116 -18.11 9.74 -11.33
CA PRO A 116 -18.38 10.91 -12.15
C PRO A 116 -18.19 10.53 -13.62
N THR A 117 -19.20 10.80 -14.45
CA THR A 117 -19.18 10.51 -15.88
C THR A 117 -19.30 11.80 -16.69
N THR A 118 -18.71 11.80 -17.89
CA THR A 118 -18.95 12.83 -18.90
C THR A 118 -19.75 12.21 -20.03
N HIS A 119 -20.74 12.91 -20.56
CA HIS A 119 -21.50 12.44 -21.71
C HIS A 119 -20.80 12.87 -23.02
N GLN A 120 -20.40 11.92 -23.85
CA GLN A 120 -19.78 12.16 -25.16
C GLN A 120 -20.53 11.42 -26.25
N GLY A 121 -21.25 12.16 -27.11
CA GLY A 121 -22.11 11.56 -28.12
C GLY A 121 -23.28 10.80 -27.47
N ASN A 122 -23.37 9.49 -27.71
CA ASN A 122 -24.37 8.60 -27.08
C ASN A 122 -23.76 7.72 -25.97
N HIS A 123 -22.57 8.05 -25.49
CA HIS A 123 -21.82 7.22 -24.54
C HIS A 123 -21.48 8.00 -23.28
N TYR A 124 -21.43 7.28 -22.16
CA TYR A 124 -20.83 7.80 -20.93
C TYR A 124 -19.34 7.47 -20.93
N MET A 125 -18.54 8.49 -20.61
CA MET A 125 -17.10 8.40 -20.45
C MET A 125 -16.74 8.48 -18.97
N VAL A 126 -15.76 7.69 -18.55
CA VAL A 126 -15.16 7.74 -17.22
C VAL A 126 -13.65 7.87 -17.34
N SER A 127 -13.07 8.80 -16.58
CA SER A 127 -11.63 8.86 -16.39
C SER A 127 -11.20 7.73 -15.45
N ALA A 128 -10.36 6.82 -15.91
CA ALA A 128 -9.78 5.76 -15.11
C ALA A 128 -8.26 5.74 -15.21
N ALA A 129 -7.61 5.44 -14.08
CA ALA A 129 -6.19 5.15 -14.03
C ALA A 129 -6.00 3.63 -14.11
N ILE A 130 -5.21 3.15 -15.07
CA ILE A 130 -4.96 1.73 -15.30
C ILE A 130 -3.47 1.44 -15.13
N SER A 131 -3.14 0.33 -14.48
CA SER A 131 -1.78 -0.21 -14.38
C SER A 131 -1.76 -1.68 -14.81
N GLY A 132 -0.68 -2.11 -15.46
CA GLY A 132 -0.41 -3.52 -15.73
C GLY A 132 0.67 -4.08 -14.79
N ASP A 133 1.54 -4.92 -15.33
CA ASP A 133 2.68 -5.50 -14.59
C ASP A 133 3.75 -4.44 -14.26
N GLY A 134 3.84 -3.38 -15.07
CA GLY A 134 4.75 -2.25 -14.88
C GLY A 134 4.40 -1.36 -13.68
N SER A 135 5.27 -0.40 -13.35
CA SER A 135 5.07 0.55 -12.25
C SER A 135 4.33 1.83 -12.64
N VAL A 136 3.85 1.91 -13.89
CA VAL A 136 3.25 3.12 -14.47
C VAL A 136 1.73 3.01 -14.45
N TRP A 137 1.10 4.12 -14.06
CA TRP A 137 -0.34 4.33 -14.15
C TRP A 137 -0.64 5.20 -15.35
N GLU A 138 -1.54 4.74 -16.21
CA GLU A 138 -1.98 5.46 -17.39
C GLU A 138 -3.43 5.92 -17.16
N ASN A 139 -3.63 7.24 -17.20
CA ASN A 139 -4.98 7.82 -17.17
C ASN A 139 -5.60 7.74 -18.56
N MET A 140 -6.83 7.26 -18.64
CA MET A 140 -7.58 7.21 -19.90
C MET A 140 -9.07 7.42 -19.69
N GLU A 141 -9.69 7.99 -20.71
CA GLU A 141 -11.15 8.06 -20.83
C GLU A 141 -11.66 6.73 -21.37
N MET A 142 -12.51 6.05 -20.61
CA MET A 142 -13.11 4.78 -20.97
C MET A 142 -14.60 4.93 -21.22
N VAL A 143 -15.12 4.21 -22.21
CA VAL A 143 -16.55 4.11 -22.45
C VAL A 143 -17.17 3.16 -21.43
N VAL A 144 -18.31 3.56 -20.85
CA VAL A 144 -19.14 2.67 -20.03
C VAL A 144 -20.01 1.81 -20.96
N ASP A 145 -19.71 0.52 -21.00
CA ASP A 145 -20.48 -0.49 -21.75
C ASP A 145 -21.05 -1.53 -20.77
N THR A 146 -22.36 -1.47 -20.52
CA THR A 146 -23.05 -2.40 -19.61
C THR A 146 -23.23 -3.80 -20.20
N GLY A 147 -22.95 -4.00 -21.49
CA GLY A 147 -22.99 -5.29 -22.17
C GLY A 147 -21.64 -6.03 -22.17
N ALA A 148 -20.58 -5.43 -21.62
CA ALA A 148 -19.25 -6.01 -21.59
C ALA A 148 -18.98 -6.70 -20.24
N ASP A 149 -18.56 -7.97 -20.28
CA ASP A 149 -18.14 -8.71 -19.08
C ASP A 149 -16.68 -8.42 -18.68
N ILE A 150 -15.92 -7.78 -19.57
CA ILE A 150 -14.47 -7.57 -19.43
C ILE A 150 -14.07 -6.18 -19.88
N VAL A 151 -13.03 -5.63 -19.24
CA VAL A 151 -12.39 -4.40 -19.70
C VAL A 151 -11.62 -4.69 -20.98
N VAL A 152 -11.80 -3.82 -21.98
CA VAL A 152 -11.15 -3.92 -23.28
C VAL A 152 -10.21 -2.73 -23.45
N LEU A 153 -8.92 -2.99 -23.62
CA LEU A 153 -7.94 -1.93 -23.89
C LEU A 153 -7.32 -2.07 -25.29
N PRO A 154 -6.87 -0.95 -25.90
CA PRO A 154 -6.10 -0.98 -27.15
C PRO A 154 -4.77 -1.71 -26.98
N GLU A 155 -4.32 -2.41 -28.01
CA GLU A 155 -3.03 -3.12 -28.01
C GLU A 155 -1.83 -2.21 -27.72
N SER A 156 -1.89 -0.93 -28.10
CA SER A 156 -0.86 0.07 -27.77
C SER A 156 -0.62 0.23 -26.26
N MET A 157 -1.56 -0.20 -25.41
CA MET A 157 -1.43 -0.15 -23.96
C MET A 157 -0.52 -1.24 -23.39
N ILE A 158 -0.22 -2.30 -24.14
CA ILE A 158 0.63 -3.40 -23.66
C ILE A 158 1.99 -2.88 -23.21
N ALA A 159 2.66 -2.12 -24.09
CA ALA A 159 3.97 -1.56 -23.78
C ALA A 159 3.90 -0.49 -22.67
N LYS A 160 2.88 0.38 -22.69
CA LYS A 160 2.73 1.46 -21.71
C LYS A 160 2.51 0.94 -20.28
N LEU A 161 1.72 -0.12 -20.16
CA LEU A 161 1.41 -0.76 -18.88
C LEU A 161 2.50 -1.76 -18.45
N GLY A 162 3.59 -1.89 -19.23
CA GLY A 162 4.69 -2.82 -18.96
C GLY A 162 4.27 -4.29 -19.00
N MET A 163 3.19 -4.62 -19.71
CA MET A 163 2.71 -5.99 -19.84
C MET A 163 3.48 -6.72 -20.94
N THR A 164 3.73 -8.02 -20.74
CA THR A 164 4.48 -8.84 -21.71
C THR A 164 3.52 -9.66 -22.55
N LEU A 165 3.70 -9.62 -23.89
CA LEU A 165 2.89 -10.37 -24.85
C LEU A 165 2.80 -11.88 -24.58
N ALA A 166 3.85 -12.48 -24.00
CA ALA A 166 3.89 -13.90 -23.65
C ALA A 166 2.87 -14.30 -22.57
N LYS A 167 2.29 -13.35 -21.83
CA LYS A 167 1.26 -13.61 -20.82
C LYS A 167 -0.17 -13.56 -21.37
N PHE A 168 -0.33 -13.31 -22.67
CA PHE A 168 -1.64 -13.24 -23.30
C PHE A 168 -1.94 -14.49 -24.10
N THR A 169 -3.18 -14.93 -24.01
CA THR A 169 -3.71 -15.99 -24.87
C THR A 169 -4.57 -15.36 -25.97
N THR A 170 -4.29 -15.69 -27.23
CA THR A 170 -5.14 -15.24 -28.34
C THR A 170 -6.46 -16.01 -28.31
N GLN A 171 -7.57 -15.27 -28.33
CA GLN A 171 -8.92 -15.82 -28.36
C GLN A 171 -9.76 -15.12 -29.41
N SER A 172 -10.55 -15.89 -30.15
CA SER A 172 -11.53 -15.34 -31.08
C SER A 172 -12.76 -14.88 -30.30
N MET A 173 -13.18 -13.64 -30.51
CA MET A 173 -14.27 -13.00 -29.79
C MET A 173 -15.30 -12.42 -30.74
N GLN A 174 -16.57 -12.63 -30.41
CA GLN A 174 -17.67 -11.96 -31.08
C GLN A 174 -17.76 -10.51 -30.58
N THR A 175 -17.74 -9.57 -31.51
CA THR A 175 -18.03 -8.16 -31.25
C THR A 175 -19.23 -7.71 -32.07
N ALA A 176 -19.72 -6.49 -31.84
CA ALA A 176 -20.77 -5.90 -32.68
C ALA A 176 -20.38 -5.84 -34.17
N ASN A 177 -19.07 -5.79 -34.47
CA ASN A 177 -18.53 -5.73 -35.83
C ASN A 177 -18.16 -7.13 -36.39
N GLY A 178 -18.52 -8.22 -35.71
CA GLY A 178 -18.18 -9.59 -36.10
C GLY A 178 -17.08 -10.22 -35.24
N MET A 179 -16.58 -11.37 -35.70
CA MET A 179 -15.52 -12.12 -35.02
C MET A 179 -14.17 -11.43 -35.19
N THR A 180 -13.43 -11.28 -34.09
CA THR A 180 -12.10 -10.66 -34.08
C THR A 180 -11.14 -11.41 -33.16
N ASN A 181 -9.84 -11.27 -33.38
CA ASN A 181 -8.84 -11.86 -32.50
C ASN A 181 -8.49 -10.86 -31.38
N ALA A 182 -8.65 -11.30 -30.15
CA ALA A 182 -8.28 -10.54 -28.95
C ALA A 182 -7.19 -11.28 -28.16
N LYS A 183 -6.41 -10.51 -27.41
CA LYS A 183 -5.37 -11.01 -26.50
C LYS A 183 -5.92 -10.95 -25.07
N LEU A 184 -6.23 -12.09 -24.48
CA LEU A 184 -6.77 -12.17 -23.13
C LEU A 184 -5.64 -12.31 -22.11
N GLY A 185 -5.59 -11.41 -21.12
CA GLY A 185 -4.68 -11.47 -19.98
C GLY A 185 -5.41 -11.91 -18.70
N VAL A 186 -4.64 -12.26 -17.67
CA VAL A 186 -5.17 -12.80 -16.39
C VAL A 186 -6.07 -11.80 -15.65
N ASN A 187 -5.94 -10.49 -15.95
CA ASN A 187 -6.67 -9.40 -15.28
C ASN A 187 -7.50 -8.51 -16.25
N GLY A 188 -7.76 -8.95 -17.49
CA GLY A 188 -8.54 -8.18 -18.47
C GLY A 188 -8.24 -8.54 -19.92
N LEU A 189 -9.10 -8.10 -20.84
CA LEU A 189 -8.97 -8.35 -22.28
C LEU A 189 -8.31 -7.17 -22.99
N LEU A 190 -7.41 -7.46 -23.92
CA LEU A 190 -6.86 -6.49 -24.86
C LEU A 190 -7.39 -6.82 -26.25
N LYS A 191 -7.98 -5.83 -26.91
CA LYS A 191 -8.44 -5.96 -28.29
C LYS A 191 -7.41 -5.33 -29.23
N SER A 192 -7.04 -6.08 -30.27
CA SER A 192 -6.34 -5.51 -31.42
C SER A 192 -7.39 -4.82 -32.30
N LEU A 193 -7.21 -3.52 -32.55
CA LEU A 193 -7.96 -2.79 -33.56
C LEU A 193 -6.98 -2.57 -34.72
N GLU A 194 -7.03 -3.48 -35.69
CA GLU A 194 -6.61 -3.18 -37.06
C GLU A 194 -7.82 -2.66 -37.85
#